data_AF-A0A7K2YGU0-F1
#
_entry.id   AF-A0A7K2YGU0-F1
#
_cell.length_a   1.000
_cell.length_b   1.000
_cell.length_c   1.000
_cell.angle_alpha   90.00
_cell.angle_beta   90.00
_cell.angle_gamma   90.00
#
_symmetry.space_group_name_H-M   'P 1'
#
loop_
_entity.id
_entity.type
_entity.pdbx_description
1 polymer ?
#
loop_
_entity_poly.entity_id
_entity_poly.type
_entity_poly.pdbx_seq_one_letter_code
_entity_poly.pdbx_strand_id
1 'polypeptide(L)'
;MPPAPIPSTPVLGGSRWNTFPAAGTTLTARDFFAATEPLLQGIIDHNALTGADGKVLEDQVRATLALGTRETSLPLGIGPDSASAARELGGQAETIGRELASWAASALERLLVNRIPLPAGPLVVRSHCYGHLLTPSAADLLLGRRGGPVTMQLYNEWLHQMVLLRDALLPFTNWQDVPLLITPTGLRHTEPARDAFLTELLVRQIRHAGIVDFARHAVTGTFGPAGYGFDAV
;
A
#
# COMPACT_ATOMS: atom_id res chain seq x y z
N MET A 1 24.06 38.99 -8.81
CA MET A 1 23.00 37.98 -9.06
C MET A 1 23.03 37.01 -7.90
N PRO A 2 22.00 36.97 -7.02
CA PRO A 2 21.99 36.00 -5.93
C PRO A 2 21.81 34.59 -6.51
N PRO A 3 22.44 33.56 -5.91
CA PRO A 3 22.21 32.18 -6.33
C PRO A 3 20.74 31.81 -6.13
N ALA A 4 20.18 31.05 -7.06
CA ALA A 4 18.84 30.51 -6.93
C ALA A 4 18.77 29.66 -5.64
N PRO A 5 17.70 29.78 -4.83
CA PRO A 5 17.54 28.94 -3.66
C PRO A 5 17.47 27.48 -4.11
N ILE A 6 18.37 26.65 -3.58
CA ILE A 6 18.31 25.20 -3.73
C ILE A 6 16.96 24.78 -3.11
N PRO A 7 16.07 24.09 -3.84
CA PRO A 7 14.84 23.59 -3.23
C PRO A 7 15.24 22.67 -2.07
N SER A 8 14.89 23.09 -0.86
CA SER A 8 15.17 22.32 0.33
C SER A 8 14.35 21.03 0.28
N THR A 9 15.03 19.90 0.43
CA THR A 9 14.36 18.62 0.62
C THR A 9 13.37 18.76 1.78
N PRO A 10 12.08 18.45 1.61
CA PRO A 10 11.09 18.60 2.66
C PRO A 10 11.49 17.75 3.87
N VAL A 11 11.43 18.36 5.05
CA VAL A 11 11.81 17.76 6.33
C VAL A 11 10.74 16.72 6.73
N LEU A 12 11.16 15.47 6.98
CA LEU A 12 10.27 14.41 7.48
C LEU A 12 9.91 14.61 8.96
N GLY A 13 8.71 14.18 9.35
CA GLY A 13 8.18 14.35 10.71
C GLY A 13 6.92 15.21 10.75
N GLY A 14 6.25 15.28 11.90
CA GLY A 14 4.96 15.98 12.02
C GLY A 14 3.91 15.38 11.06
N SER A 15 3.30 16.20 10.21
CA SER A 15 2.30 15.74 9.23
C SER A 15 2.88 15.14 7.95
N ARG A 16 4.20 15.22 7.73
CA ARG A 16 4.86 14.74 6.51
C ARG A 16 5.42 13.33 6.73
N TRP A 17 4.67 12.32 6.31
CA TRP A 17 4.97 10.90 6.52
C TRP A 17 5.59 10.16 5.32
N ASN A 18 5.76 10.82 4.18
CA ASN A 18 6.33 10.22 2.98
C ASN A 18 7.38 11.12 2.33
N THR A 19 8.16 10.51 1.43
CA THR A 19 9.11 11.20 0.55
C THR A 19 8.60 11.30 -0.89
N PHE A 20 7.29 11.21 -1.12
CA PHE A 20 6.73 11.29 -2.47
C PHE A 20 7.17 12.58 -3.18
N PRO A 21 7.48 12.52 -4.48
CA PRO A 21 7.84 13.72 -5.24
C PRO A 21 6.64 14.66 -5.39
N ALA A 22 6.82 15.78 -6.11
CA ALA A 22 5.73 16.71 -6.40
C ALA A 22 4.51 16.00 -7.02
N ALA A 23 3.32 16.54 -6.77
CA ALA A 23 2.07 15.97 -7.25
C ALA A 23 2.08 15.77 -8.78
N GLY A 24 1.55 14.63 -9.25
CA GLY A 24 1.55 14.28 -10.67
C GLY A 24 2.80 13.53 -11.13
N THR A 25 3.64 13.08 -10.20
CA THR A 25 4.74 12.15 -10.51
C THR A 25 4.28 10.70 -10.42
N THR A 26 4.94 9.85 -11.21
CA THR A 26 4.74 8.41 -11.17
C THR A 26 5.88 7.73 -10.42
N LEU A 27 5.57 6.66 -9.69
CA LEU A 27 6.55 5.82 -9.01
C LEU A 27 6.34 4.36 -9.41
N THR A 28 7.43 3.60 -9.49
CA THR A 28 7.36 2.14 -9.53
C THR A 28 6.85 1.60 -8.20
N ALA A 29 6.46 0.33 -8.17
CA ALA A 29 6.04 -0.33 -6.93
C ALA A 29 7.13 -0.26 -5.84
N ARG A 30 8.39 -0.44 -6.25
CA ARG A 30 9.54 -0.43 -5.33
C ARG A 30 9.83 0.97 -4.80
N ASP A 31 9.78 1.99 -5.66
CA ASP A 31 10.02 3.38 -5.25
C ASP A 31 8.90 3.89 -4.35
N PHE A 32 7.64 3.55 -4.66
CA PHE A 32 6.51 3.87 -3.80
C PHE A 32 6.67 3.23 -2.42
N PHE A 33 6.97 1.93 -2.36
CA PHE A 33 7.21 1.23 -1.11
C PHE A 33 8.27 1.95 -0.26
N ALA A 34 9.44 2.24 -0.85
CA ALA A 34 10.54 2.92 -0.18
C ALA A 34 10.12 4.32 0.32
N ALA A 35 9.30 5.03 -0.45
CA ALA A 35 8.81 6.35 -0.06
C ALA A 35 7.81 6.35 1.12
N THR A 36 7.26 5.18 1.47
CA THR A 36 6.40 5.00 2.67
C THR A 36 7.15 4.54 3.92
N GLU A 37 8.44 4.21 3.81
CA GLU A 37 9.26 3.76 4.97
C GLU A 37 9.26 4.70 6.18
N PRO A 38 9.12 6.03 6.06
CA PRO A 38 9.03 6.87 7.25
C PRO A 38 7.85 6.50 8.16
N LEU A 39 6.74 5.94 7.64
CA LEU A 39 5.67 5.41 8.48
C LEU A 39 6.13 4.21 9.31
N LEU A 40 6.87 3.26 8.71
CA LEU A 40 7.48 2.13 9.41
C LEU A 40 8.45 2.62 10.49
N GLN A 41 9.27 3.62 10.17
CA GLN A 41 10.14 4.26 11.13
C GLN A 41 9.35 4.86 12.31
N GLY A 42 8.27 5.58 12.03
CA GLY A 42 7.41 6.16 13.06
C GLY A 42 6.80 5.09 13.98
N ILE A 43 6.38 3.95 13.43
CA ILE A 43 5.87 2.81 14.22
C ILE A 43 6.98 2.24 15.12
N ILE A 44 8.19 2.09 14.59
CA ILE A 44 9.36 1.63 15.35
C ILE A 44 9.68 2.58 16.50
N ASP A 45 9.73 3.89 16.23
CA ASP A 45 10.10 4.90 17.21
C ASP A 45 9.03 5.06 18.30
N HIS A 46 7.74 5.09 17.94
CA HIS A 46 6.66 5.28 18.91
C HIS A 46 6.47 4.11 19.86
N ASN A 47 6.72 2.87 19.42
CA ASN A 47 6.61 1.67 20.27
C ASN A 47 7.96 1.19 20.85
N ALA A 48 9.06 1.88 20.51
CA ALA A 48 10.42 1.44 20.77
C ALA A 48 10.62 -0.04 20.36
N LEU A 49 10.25 -0.38 19.13
CA LEU A 49 10.24 -1.77 18.66
C LEU A 49 11.63 -2.40 18.66
N THR A 50 11.63 -3.71 18.90
CA THR A 50 12.82 -4.58 18.90
C THR A 50 12.73 -5.60 17.78
N GLY A 51 13.81 -6.38 17.57
CA GLY A 51 13.83 -7.48 16.59
C GLY A 51 12.68 -8.49 16.77
N ALA A 52 12.33 -8.83 18.02
CA ALA A 52 11.22 -9.74 18.30
C ALA A 52 9.86 -9.15 17.88
N ASP A 53 9.67 -7.84 18.07
CA ASP A 53 8.46 -7.15 17.64
C ASP A 53 8.37 -7.06 16.10
N GLY A 54 9.52 -6.94 15.42
CA GLY A 54 9.61 -6.93 13.96
C GLY A 54 9.02 -8.19 13.33
N LYS A 55 9.27 -9.37 13.94
CA LYS A 55 8.69 -10.64 13.48
C LYS A 55 7.15 -10.65 13.59
N VAL A 56 6.59 -10.09 14.65
CA VAL A 56 5.14 -10.00 14.83
C VAL A 56 4.50 -9.14 13.73
N LEU A 57 5.14 -8.02 13.39
CA LEU A 57 4.67 -7.16 12.29
C LEU A 57 4.83 -7.84 10.93
N GLU A 58 5.92 -8.56 10.69
CA GLU A 58 6.10 -9.35 9.46
C GLU A 58 4.97 -10.37 9.31
N ASP A 59 4.72 -11.16 10.35
CA ASP A 59 3.68 -12.20 10.33
C ASP A 59 2.29 -11.58 10.07
N GLN A 60 2.02 -10.41 10.66
CA GLN A 60 0.80 -9.64 10.38
C GLN A 60 0.71 -9.17 8.93
N VAL A 61 1.75 -8.57 8.38
CA VAL A 61 1.76 -8.07 6.99
C VAL A 61 1.55 -9.21 6.02
N ARG A 62 2.22 -10.34 6.26
CA ARG A 62 2.04 -11.56 5.48
C ARG A 62 0.59 -12.05 5.56
N ALA A 63 -0.01 -12.07 6.75
CA ALA A 63 -1.40 -12.48 6.93
C ALA A 63 -2.39 -11.55 6.19
N THR A 64 -2.18 -10.24 6.21
CA THR A 64 -3.02 -9.25 5.53
C THR A 64 -2.89 -9.29 4.00
N LEU A 65 -1.69 -9.53 3.49
CA LEU A 65 -1.42 -9.54 2.04
C LEU A 65 -1.64 -10.91 1.39
N ALA A 66 -1.63 -11.99 2.17
CA ALA A 66 -2.02 -13.33 1.74
C ALA A 66 -3.51 -13.40 1.37
N LEU A 67 -3.92 -14.51 0.76
CA LEU A 67 -5.31 -14.85 0.49
C LEU A 67 -5.77 -15.98 1.42
N GLY A 68 -7.07 -16.01 1.73
CA GLY A 68 -7.70 -17.13 2.44
C GLY A 68 -7.47 -17.21 3.95
N THR A 69 -6.80 -16.22 4.55
CA THR A 69 -6.70 -16.07 6.01
C THR A 69 -7.84 -15.21 6.54
N ARG A 70 -8.08 -15.25 7.86
CA ARG A 70 -9.04 -14.33 8.50
C ARG A 70 -8.63 -12.87 8.32
N GLU A 71 -7.33 -12.60 8.38
CA GLU A 71 -6.77 -11.25 8.32
C GLU A 71 -6.59 -10.70 6.91
N THR A 72 -6.92 -11.48 5.86
CA THR A 72 -6.74 -11.06 4.48
C THR A 72 -7.53 -9.77 4.18
N SER A 73 -6.86 -8.82 3.53
CA SER A 73 -7.49 -7.59 3.05
C SER A 73 -8.18 -7.75 1.69
N LEU A 74 -7.91 -8.84 0.98
CA LEU A 74 -8.50 -9.14 -0.32
C LEU A 74 -9.24 -10.47 -0.23
N PRO A 75 -10.58 -10.45 -0.04
CA PRO A 75 -11.38 -11.65 0.18
C PRO A 75 -11.64 -12.39 -1.14
N LEU A 76 -10.60 -12.61 -1.94
CA LEU A 76 -10.68 -13.46 -3.14
C LEU A 76 -10.66 -14.92 -2.70
N GLY A 77 -11.83 -15.55 -2.74
CA GLY A 77 -11.96 -17.00 -2.65
C GLY A 77 -11.56 -17.64 -3.98
N ILE A 78 -10.32 -18.12 -4.07
CA ILE A 78 -9.84 -18.86 -5.25
C ILE A 78 -10.09 -20.35 -5.00
N GLY A 79 -11.02 -20.93 -5.75
CA GLY A 79 -11.29 -22.36 -5.77
C GLY A 79 -11.20 -22.93 -7.19
N PRO A 80 -11.30 -24.27 -7.33
CA PRO A 80 -11.32 -24.93 -8.64
C PRO A 80 -12.43 -24.40 -9.57
N ASP A 81 -13.56 -23.98 -8.97
CA ASP A 81 -14.75 -23.51 -9.68
C ASP A 81 -14.74 -22.00 -9.97
N SER A 82 -13.71 -21.26 -9.53
CA SER A 82 -13.60 -19.83 -9.80
C SER A 82 -13.37 -19.56 -11.29
N ALA A 83 -13.97 -18.50 -11.81
CA ALA A 83 -13.75 -18.04 -13.19
C ALA A 83 -12.25 -17.86 -13.49
N SER A 84 -11.81 -18.12 -14.73
CA SER A 84 -10.38 -18.08 -15.09
C SER A 84 -9.70 -16.76 -14.70
N ALA A 85 -10.33 -15.64 -15.03
CA ALA A 85 -9.82 -14.31 -14.69
C ALA A 85 -9.66 -14.10 -13.17
N ALA A 86 -10.58 -14.64 -12.35
CA ALA A 86 -10.46 -14.56 -10.89
C ALA A 86 -9.32 -15.42 -10.35
N ARG A 87 -9.05 -16.59 -10.97
CA ARG A 87 -7.89 -17.43 -10.62
C ARG A 87 -6.57 -16.79 -11.02
N GLU A 88 -6.51 -16.17 -12.20
CA GLU A 88 -5.34 -15.46 -12.70
C GLU A 88 -5.00 -14.25 -11.81
N LEU A 89 -5.98 -13.36 -11.58
CA LEU A 89 -5.84 -12.22 -10.67
C LEU A 89 -5.50 -12.67 -9.25
N GLY A 90 -6.06 -13.80 -8.83
CA GLY A 90 -5.76 -14.43 -7.57
C GLY A 90 -4.29 -14.87 -7.43
N GLY A 91 -3.77 -15.63 -8.39
CA GLY A 91 -2.35 -16.02 -8.42
C GLY A 91 -1.41 -14.83 -8.51
N GLN A 92 -1.83 -13.77 -9.21
CA GLN A 92 -1.11 -12.51 -9.25
C GLN A 92 -1.13 -11.79 -7.89
N ALA A 93 -2.28 -11.71 -7.23
CA ALA A 93 -2.41 -11.13 -5.89
C ALA A 93 -1.52 -11.84 -4.87
N GLU A 94 -1.44 -13.17 -4.91
CA GLU A 94 -0.51 -13.92 -4.06
C GLU A 94 0.95 -13.60 -4.35
N THR A 95 1.32 -13.48 -5.62
CA THR A 95 2.70 -13.18 -6.04
C THR A 95 3.13 -11.81 -5.57
N ILE A 96 2.31 -10.79 -5.84
CA ILE A 96 2.57 -9.41 -5.39
C ILE A 96 2.54 -9.34 -3.86
N GLY A 97 1.56 -9.96 -3.21
CA GLY A 97 1.45 -9.96 -1.76
C GLY A 97 2.66 -10.59 -1.05
N ARG A 98 3.20 -11.69 -1.58
CA ARG A 98 4.43 -12.31 -1.06
C ARG A 98 5.65 -11.40 -1.22
N GLU A 99 5.79 -10.73 -2.36
CA GLU A 99 6.89 -9.78 -2.56
C GLU A 99 6.78 -8.55 -1.65
N LEU A 100 5.61 -7.92 -1.58
CA LEU A 100 5.41 -6.78 -0.68
C LEU A 100 5.68 -7.16 0.79
N ALA A 101 5.27 -8.37 1.21
CA ALA A 101 5.59 -8.87 2.55
C ALA A 101 7.10 -9.10 2.75
N SER A 102 7.84 -9.58 1.75
CA SER A 102 9.30 -9.74 1.85
C SER A 102 10.03 -8.39 1.88
N TRP A 103 9.53 -7.40 1.15
CA TRP A 103 10.03 -6.03 1.19
C TRP A 103 9.80 -5.41 2.57
N ALA A 104 8.62 -5.62 3.16
CA ALA A 104 8.29 -5.21 4.52
C ALA A 104 9.21 -5.86 5.56
N ALA A 105 9.44 -7.17 5.48
CA ALA A 105 10.37 -7.87 6.37
C ALA A 105 11.78 -7.26 6.31
N SER A 106 12.30 -7.08 5.10
CA SER A 106 13.63 -6.52 4.86
C SER A 106 13.75 -5.07 5.33
N ALA A 107 12.70 -4.27 5.15
CA ALA A 107 12.64 -2.89 5.60
C ALA A 107 12.59 -2.81 7.14
N LEU A 108 11.76 -3.63 7.80
CA LEU A 108 11.69 -3.71 9.25
C LEU A 108 13.04 -4.09 9.86
N GLU A 109 13.67 -5.14 9.35
CA GLU A 109 15.00 -5.58 9.80
C GLU A 109 16.02 -4.45 9.69
N ARG A 110 16.08 -3.78 8.53
CA ARG A 110 16.99 -2.66 8.31
C ARG A 110 16.69 -1.48 9.23
N LEU A 111 15.43 -1.06 9.38
CA LEU A 111 15.05 0.13 10.14
C LEU A 111 15.19 -0.05 11.65
N LEU A 112 15.06 -1.28 12.15
CA LEU A 112 15.33 -1.61 13.55
C LEU A 112 16.80 -1.39 13.93
N VAL A 113 17.72 -1.52 12.96
CA VAL A 113 19.16 -1.28 13.13
C VAL A 113 19.54 0.15 12.74
N ASN A 114 19.09 0.61 11.57
CA ASN A 114 19.46 1.87 10.93
C ASN A 114 18.22 2.75 10.77
N ARG A 115 17.93 3.54 11.80
CA ARG A 115 16.74 4.39 11.85
C ARG A 115 16.82 5.55 10.86
N ILE A 116 15.70 5.85 10.20
CA ILE A 116 15.52 7.08 9.42
C ILE A 116 15.30 8.25 10.40
N PRO A 117 16.01 9.37 10.27
CA PRO A 117 15.78 10.54 11.12
C PRO A 117 14.46 11.23 10.78
N LEU A 118 13.74 11.68 11.82
CA LEU A 118 12.48 12.46 11.71
C LEU A 118 12.68 13.88 12.27
N PRO A 119 13.40 14.77 11.56
CA PRO A 119 13.81 16.09 12.06
C PRO A 119 12.67 17.07 12.37
N ALA A 120 11.48 16.92 11.78
CA ALA A 120 10.30 17.71 12.13
C ALA A 120 9.53 17.15 13.35
N GLY A 121 10.11 16.16 14.04
CA GLY A 121 9.52 15.50 15.20
C GLY A 121 8.75 14.22 14.85
N PRO A 122 8.11 13.58 15.84
CA PRO A 122 7.37 12.33 15.64
C PRO A 122 6.27 12.48 14.58
N LEU A 123 5.99 11.40 13.85
CA LEU A 123 4.95 11.41 12.83
C LEU A 123 3.56 11.45 13.45
N VAL A 124 2.70 12.26 12.85
CA VAL A 124 1.29 12.38 13.20
C VAL A 124 0.49 12.24 11.93
N VAL A 125 -0.21 11.12 11.80
CA VAL A 125 -1.08 10.82 10.67
C VAL A 125 -2.48 10.59 11.20
N ARG A 126 -3.48 11.21 10.58
CA ARG A 126 -4.88 10.86 10.81
C ARG A 126 -5.32 9.86 9.75
N SER A 127 -5.12 8.58 10.04
CA SER A 127 -5.60 7.51 9.15
C SER A 127 -7.04 7.17 9.49
N HIS A 128 -7.88 6.97 8.47
CA HIS A 128 -9.17 6.31 8.68
C HIS A 128 -8.91 4.84 9.02
N CYS A 129 -9.56 4.30 10.04
CA CYS A 129 -9.45 2.88 10.34
C CYS A 129 -10.21 2.08 9.26
N TYR A 130 -9.49 1.56 8.26
CA TYR A 130 -10.07 0.72 7.18
C TYR A 130 -10.43 -0.71 7.62
N GLY A 131 -10.43 -0.98 8.94
CA GLY A 131 -10.87 -2.25 9.48
C GLY A 131 -9.98 -3.45 9.15
N HIS A 132 -8.72 -3.23 8.74
CA HIS A 132 -7.76 -4.32 8.53
C HIS A 132 -7.62 -5.13 9.82
N LEU A 133 -7.98 -6.40 9.74
CA LEU A 133 -7.98 -7.28 10.90
C LEU A 133 -6.54 -7.56 11.34
N LEU A 134 -6.32 -7.46 12.65
CA LEU A 134 -5.05 -7.82 13.27
C LEU A 134 -5.11 -9.26 13.79
N THR A 135 -4.00 -9.97 13.62
CA THR A 135 -3.68 -11.16 14.39
C THR A 135 -3.65 -10.80 15.88
N PRO A 136 -3.94 -11.75 16.79
CA PRO A 136 -3.91 -11.49 18.22
C PRO A 136 -2.57 -10.89 18.69
N SER A 137 -1.44 -11.43 18.23
CA SER A 137 -0.12 -10.93 18.60
C SER A 137 0.14 -9.50 18.10
N ALA A 138 -0.29 -9.16 16.89
CA ALA A 138 -0.15 -7.79 16.38
C ALA A 138 -1.09 -6.81 17.10
N ALA A 139 -2.29 -7.25 17.46
CA ALA A 139 -3.20 -6.47 18.29
C ALA A 139 -2.56 -6.17 19.67
N ASP A 140 -2.01 -7.18 20.34
CA ASP A 140 -1.33 -7.00 21.62
C ASP A 140 -0.12 -6.06 21.51
N LEU A 141 0.63 -6.14 20.41
CA LEU A 141 1.79 -5.27 20.17
C LEU A 141 1.38 -3.81 19.90
N LEU A 142 0.40 -3.59 19.04
CA LEU A 142 0.08 -2.27 18.51
C LEU A 142 -0.96 -1.51 19.35
N LEU A 143 -1.87 -2.23 20.02
CA LEU A 143 -2.91 -1.68 20.90
C LEU A 143 -2.58 -1.85 22.39
N GLY A 144 -1.63 -2.71 22.74
CA GLY A 144 -1.28 -2.98 24.13
C GLY A 144 -0.44 -1.87 24.79
N ARG A 145 0.17 -2.19 25.93
CA ARG A 145 0.83 -1.20 26.81
C ARG A 145 1.93 -0.37 26.16
N ARG A 146 2.66 -0.95 25.20
CA ARG A 146 3.73 -0.27 24.43
C ARG A 146 3.19 0.44 23.20
N GLY A 147 1.99 0.05 22.76
CA GLY A 147 1.26 0.60 21.64
C GLY A 147 0.54 1.89 22.00
N GLY A 148 -0.32 2.33 21.08
CA GLY A 148 -1.19 3.47 21.33
C GLY A 148 -1.88 3.99 20.07
N PRO A 149 -2.78 4.97 20.23
CA PRO A 149 -3.56 5.51 19.11
C PRO A 149 -2.69 6.05 17.97
N VAL A 150 -1.56 6.67 18.29
CA VAL A 150 -0.63 7.22 17.28
C VAL A 150 0.03 6.09 16.49
N THR A 151 0.61 5.11 17.16
CA THR A 151 1.20 3.92 16.52
C THR A 151 0.18 3.22 15.63
N MET A 152 -1.04 3.02 16.13
CA MET A 152 -2.12 2.40 15.35
C MET A 152 -2.48 3.20 14.10
N GLN A 153 -2.51 4.52 14.18
CA GLN A 153 -2.79 5.36 13.01
C GLN A 153 -1.66 5.28 11.98
N LEU A 154 -0.40 5.25 12.42
CA LEU A 154 0.76 5.08 11.54
C LEU A 154 0.76 3.69 10.87
N TYR A 155 0.51 2.65 11.67
CA TYR A 155 0.42 1.27 11.19
C TYR A 155 -0.73 1.08 10.20
N ASN A 156 -1.91 1.59 10.53
CA ASN A 156 -3.07 1.51 9.65
C ASN A 156 -2.84 2.26 8.34
N GLU A 157 -2.21 3.43 8.39
CA GLU A 157 -1.88 4.17 7.16
C GLU A 157 -0.94 3.35 6.29
N TRP A 158 0.17 2.88 6.87
CA TRP A 158 1.19 2.16 6.11
C TRP A 158 0.62 0.87 5.53
N LEU A 159 -0.07 0.07 6.34
CA LEU A 159 -0.67 -1.18 5.90
C LEU A 159 -1.71 -0.94 4.79
N HIS A 160 -2.52 0.11 4.93
CA HIS A 160 -3.50 0.44 3.91
C HIS A 160 -2.86 0.86 2.59
N GLN A 161 -1.77 1.65 2.60
CA GLN A 161 -1.01 1.96 1.39
C GLN A 161 -0.44 0.70 0.73
N MET A 162 -0.01 -0.31 1.50
CA MET A 162 0.45 -1.60 0.95
C MET A 162 -0.69 -2.41 0.32
N VAL A 163 -1.88 -2.38 0.91
CA VAL A 163 -3.09 -3.00 0.34
C VAL A 163 -3.47 -2.32 -0.97
N LEU A 164 -3.51 -0.99 -0.99
CA LEU A 164 -3.79 -0.22 -2.21
C LEU A 164 -2.74 -0.49 -3.29
N LEU A 165 -1.46 -0.59 -2.91
CA LEU A 165 -0.37 -0.94 -3.82
C LEU A 165 -0.58 -2.32 -4.44
N ARG A 166 -0.82 -3.37 -3.63
CA ARG A 166 -1.08 -4.72 -4.16
C ARG A 166 -2.23 -4.67 -5.16
N ASP A 167 -3.32 -4.02 -4.79
CA ASP A 167 -4.56 -4.05 -5.55
C ASP A 167 -4.41 -3.27 -6.87
N ALA A 168 -3.78 -2.08 -6.85
CA ALA A 168 -3.50 -1.29 -8.04
C ALA A 168 -2.58 -2.00 -9.07
N LEU A 169 -1.79 -2.97 -8.61
CA LEU A 169 -0.86 -3.74 -9.44
C LEU A 169 -1.47 -4.99 -10.08
N LEU A 170 -2.65 -5.43 -9.62
CA LEU A 170 -3.33 -6.64 -10.13
C LEU A 170 -3.58 -6.65 -11.65
N PRO A 171 -3.83 -5.53 -12.33
CA PRO A 171 -4.05 -5.56 -13.78
C PRO A 171 -2.80 -5.82 -14.63
N PHE A 172 -1.59 -5.79 -14.06
CA PHE A 172 -0.35 -5.67 -14.83
C PHE A 172 0.56 -6.88 -14.68
N THR A 173 0.86 -7.59 -15.76
CA THR A 173 1.83 -8.71 -15.69
C THR A 173 3.25 -8.23 -15.36
N ASN A 174 3.64 -7.05 -15.84
CA ASN A 174 4.90 -6.37 -15.57
C ASN A 174 4.81 -5.40 -14.37
N TRP A 175 4.05 -5.76 -13.35
CA TRP A 175 3.67 -4.89 -12.24
C TRP A 175 4.83 -4.17 -11.54
N GLN A 176 6.05 -4.73 -11.53
CA GLN A 176 7.22 -4.12 -10.89
C GLN A 176 7.61 -2.77 -11.54
N ASP A 177 7.40 -2.64 -12.85
CA ASP A 177 7.83 -1.49 -13.65
C ASP A 177 6.69 -0.50 -13.94
N VAL A 178 5.50 -0.73 -13.37
CA VAL A 178 4.32 0.10 -13.64
C VAL A 178 4.51 1.51 -13.05
N PRO A 179 4.35 2.57 -13.85
CA PRO A 179 4.46 3.95 -13.38
C PRO A 179 3.14 4.38 -12.72
N LEU A 180 2.92 4.00 -11.46
CA LEU A 180 1.71 4.35 -10.71
C LEU A 180 1.65 5.85 -10.45
N LEU A 181 0.49 6.47 -10.68
CA LEU A 181 0.27 7.87 -10.32
C LEU A 181 0.29 8.01 -8.79
N ILE A 182 1.08 8.95 -8.27
CA ILE A 182 1.15 9.21 -6.83
C ILE A 182 0.64 10.62 -6.52
N THR A 183 -0.21 10.72 -5.50
CA THR A 183 -0.69 12.00 -4.96
C THR A 183 -0.06 12.28 -3.59
N PRO A 184 -0.23 13.46 -3.00
CA PRO A 184 0.26 13.74 -1.64
C PRO A 184 -0.26 12.77 -0.57
N THR A 185 -1.40 12.10 -0.82
CA THR A 185 -1.99 11.08 0.06
C THR A 185 -1.65 9.65 -0.37
N GLY A 186 -0.68 9.48 -1.27
CA GLY A 186 -0.26 8.18 -1.81
C GLY A 186 -1.27 7.61 -2.80
N LEU A 187 -1.65 6.35 -2.59
CA LEU A 187 -2.55 5.62 -3.49
C LEU A 187 -4.03 5.78 -3.15
N ARG A 188 -4.38 6.59 -2.16
CA ARG A 188 -5.79 6.77 -1.71
C ARG A 188 -6.74 7.24 -2.81
N HIS A 189 -6.23 7.93 -3.82
CA HIS A 189 -7.01 8.34 -4.99
C HIS A 189 -7.53 7.15 -5.83
N THR A 190 -7.00 5.94 -5.63
CA THR A 190 -7.45 4.71 -6.29
C THR A 190 -8.63 4.04 -5.60
N GLU A 191 -8.95 4.41 -4.35
CA GLU A 191 -9.97 3.74 -3.53
C GLU A 191 -11.33 3.59 -4.26
N PRO A 192 -11.91 4.64 -4.90
CA PRO A 192 -13.19 4.48 -5.59
C PRO A 192 -13.12 3.51 -6.78
N ALA A 193 -12.03 3.53 -7.54
CA ALA A 193 -11.85 2.64 -8.69
C ALA A 193 -11.58 1.19 -8.26
N ARG A 194 -10.81 1.02 -7.18
CA ARG A 194 -10.56 -0.26 -6.51
C ARG A 194 -11.87 -0.88 -6.06
N ASP A 195 -12.74 -0.12 -5.40
CA ASP A 195 -14.01 -0.65 -4.88
C ASP A 195 -14.94 -1.11 -6.02
N ALA A 196 -14.99 -0.36 -7.12
CA ALA A 196 -15.72 -0.77 -8.32
C ALA A 196 -15.13 -2.05 -8.95
N PHE A 197 -13.80 -2.12 -9.10
CA PHE A 197 -13.09 -3.28 -9.62
C PHE A 197 -13.33 -4.52 -8.77
N LEU A 198 -13.18 -4.42 -7.44
CA LEU A 198 -13.38 -5.54 -6.52
C LEU A 198 -14.84 -5.97 -6.46
N THR A 199 -15.79 -5.04 -6.57
CA THR A 199 -17.22 -5.38 -6.66
C THR A 199 -17.50 -6.21 -7.91
N GLU A 200 -16.94 -5.81 -9.06
CA GLU A 200 -17.10 -6.59 -10.29
C GLU A 200 -16.39 -7.95 -10.22
N LEU A 201 -15.23 -8.00 -9.58
CA LEU A 201 -14.44 -9.23 -9.43
C LEU A 201 -15.08 -10.25 -8.48
N LEU A 202 -15.65 -9.79 -7.35
CA LEU A 202 -16.15 -10.65 -6.29
C LEU A 202 -17.62 -11.02 -6.45
N VAL A 203 -18.44 -10.09 -6.94
CA VAL A 203 -19.90 -10.27 -7.03
C VAL A 203 -20.35 -10.63 -8.45
N ARG A 204 -19.55 -10.26 -9.46
CA ARG A 204 -19.85 -10.50 -10.87
C ARG A 204 -18.73 -11.34 -11.49
N GLN A 205 -18.80 -11.53 -12.81
CA GLN A 205 -17.65 -11.97 -13.58
C GLN A 205 -16.92 -10.73 -14.10
N ILE A 206 -15.68 -10.54 -13.65
CA ILE A 206 -14.84 -9.42 -14.09
C ILE A 206 -14.72 -9.42 -15.61
N ARG A 207 -15.03 -8.29 -16.24
CA ARG A 207 -14.82 -8.08 -17.66
C ARG A 207 -13.43 -7.50 -17.90
N HIS A 208 -12.87 -7.79 -19.07
CA HIS A 208 -11.59 -7.21 -19.46
C HIS A 208 -11.63 -5.67 -19.47
N ALA A 209 -12.76 -5.05 -19.85
CA ALA A 209 -12.93 -3.60 -19.77
C ALA A 209 -12.76 -3.06 -18.34
N GLY A 210 -13.30 -3.74 -17.31
CA GLY A 210 -13.13 -3.34 -15.91
C GLY A 210 -11.66 -3.45 -15.44
N ILE A 211 -10.92 -4.44 -15.92
CA ILE A 211 -9.47 -4.57 -15.67
C ILE A 211 -8.72 -3.37 -16.29
N VAL A 212 -9.01 -3.04 -17.55
CA VAL A 212 -8.36 -1.93 -18.27
C VAL A 212 -8.71 -0.57 -17.66
N ASP A 213 -9.96 -0.36 -17.25
CA ASP A 213 -10.39 0.89 -16.64
C ASP A 213 -9.72 1.11 -15.27
N PHE A 214 -9.60 0.06 -14.46
CA PHE A 214 -8.87 0.15 -13.20
C PHE A 214 -7.37 0.38 -13.41
N ALA A 215 -6.76 -0.33 -14.36
CA ALA A 215 -5.36 -0.13 -14.76
C ALA A 215 -5.09 1.32 -15.17
N ARG A 216 -5.96 1.88 -16.03
CA ARG A 216 -5.87 3.28 -16.48
C ARG A 216 -5.96 4.22 -15.28
N HIS A 217 -6.96 4.04 -14.41
CA HIS A 217 -7.13 4.90 -13.24
C HIS A 217 -5.91 4.88 -12.32
N ALA A 218 -5.26 3.72 -12.13
CA ALA A 218 -4.06 3.61 -11.30
C ALA A 218 -2.84 4.37 -11.85
N VAL A 219 -2.73 4.56 -13.18
CA VAL A 219 -1.57 5.21 -13.81
C VAL A 219 -1.85 6.65 -14.27
N THR A 220 -3.11 7.02 -14.51
CA THR A 220 -3.50 8.36 -14.99
C THR A 220 -4.39 9.13 -14.03
N GLY A 221 -5.01 8.47 -13.04
CA GLY A 221 -6.04 9.06 -12.18
C GLY A 221 -7.34 9.36 -12.91
N THR A 222 -7.51 8.89 -14.14
CA THR A 222 -8.70 9.12 -14.97
C THR A 222 -9.41 7.82 -15.31
N PHE A 223 -10.74 7.88 -15.26
CA PHE A 223 -11.59 6.90 -15.93
C PHE A 223 -11.62 7.22 -17.43
N GLY A 224 -11.66 6.19 -18.29
CA GLY A 224 -11.83 6.39 -19.72
C GLY A 224 -13.25 6.02 -20.17
N PRO A 225 -13.68 6.48 -21.35
CA PRO A 225 -14.89 5.94 -21.96
C PRO A 225 -14.69 4.46 -22.30
N ALA A 226 -15.79 3.71 -22.33
CA ALA A 226 -15.81 2.34 -22.83
C ALA A 226 -15.57 2.35 -24.35
N GLY A 227 -14.31 2.46 -24.79
CA GLY A 227 -14.00 2.56 -26.21
C GLY A 227 -12.54 2.24 -26.50
N TYR A 228 -12.31 1.08 -27.12
CA TYR A 228 -11.05 0.76 -27.82
C TYR A 228 -10.90 1.68 -29.04
N GLY A 229 -10.52 2.95 -28.89
CA GLY A 229 -10.00 3.77 -30.01
C GLY A 229 -10.80 3.86 -31.33
N PHE A 230 -12.07 3.45 -31.37
CA PHE A 230 -12.89 3.46 -32.60
C PHE A 230 -13.95 4.57 -32.61
N ASP A 231 -14.14 5.30 -31.51
CA ASP A 231 -15.15 6.37 -31.42
C ASP A 231 -14.53 7.77 -31.61
N ALA A 232 -13.72 7.90 -32.66
CA ALA A 232 -13.36 9.19 -33.23
C ALA A 232 -13.58 9.15 -34.75
N VAL A 233 -14.82 9.46 -35.15
CA VAL A 233 -15.17 9.94 -36.50
C VAL A 233 -16.00 11.20 -36.34
#